data_AF-A0A9D9Y9A0-F1
#
_entry.id   AF-A0A9D9Y9A0-F1
#
_cell.length_a   1.000
_cell.length_b   1.000
_cell.length_c   1.000
_cell.angle_alpha   90.00
_cell.angle_beta   90.00
_cell.angle_gamma   90.00
#
_symmetry.space_group_name_H-M   'P 1'
#
loop_
_entity.id
_entity.type
_entity.pdbx_description
1 polymer ?
#
loop_
_entity_poly.entity_id
_entity_poly.type
_entity_poly.pdbx_seq_one_letter_code
_entity_poly.pdbx_strand_id
1 'polypeptide(L)'
;MSDLEATVPSEIPRLPSPDRFGNFRSGKFLISQHGKDALTQHKIDPQLLFGKIDHLREMLDQDGALKTAHESGMELQRYEAGEYSRLYRLDFDGHQYIVKIPSQKHHTPHTPYSQHMLQKQAIAKDLETQLSELQITVPKPLIASDDFYLEEYTEGRLPYLTGEDHIYDALNKARGILSTYLQTAKQKEPEIWANTGIEIVPPYERIHTMRVRPDGMLSWVAPVFNTSLK
;
A
#
# COMPACT_ATOMS: atom_id res chain seq x y z
N MET A 1 26.89 -32.05 45.56
CA MET A 1 27.14 -31.40 44.27
C MET A 1 26.01 -31.86 43.37
N SER A 2 25.03 -31.00 43.15
CA SER A 2 23.79 -31.31 42.43
C SER A 2 23.84 -30.55 41.11
N ASP A 3 23.81 -31.30 40.01
CA ASP A 3 23.84 -30.80 38.65
C ASP A 3 22.59 -29.95 38.36
N LEU A 4 22.83 -28.67 38.08
CA LEU A 4 21.87 -27.78 37.45
C LEU A 4 21.80 -28.15 35.96
N GLU A 5 20.92 -29.08 35.61
CA GLU A 5 20.45 -29.19 34.23
C GLU A 5 19.62 -27.94 33.93
N ALA A 6 20.27 -26.99 33.26
CA ALA A 6 19.59 -25.87 32.62
C ALA A 6 18.65 -26.43 31.55
N THR A 7 17.35 -26.40 31.83
CA THR A 7 16.29 -26.60 30.84
C THR A 7 16.39 -25.47 29.81
N VAL A 8 17.11 -25.72 28.72
CA VAL A 8 17.05 -24.89 27.52
C VAL A 8 15.63 -25.01 26.97
N PRO A 9 14.85 -23.91 26.85
CA PRO A 9 13.56 -23.96 26.17
C PRO A 9 13.79 -24.42 24.73
N SER A 10 13.23 -25.57 24.37
CA SER A 10 13.51 -26.28 23.11
C SER A 10 12.93 -25.61 21.86
N GLU A 11 12.24 -24.48 21.98
CA GLU A 11 11.67 -23.78 20.84
C GLU A 11 11.84 -22.27 21.03
N ILE A 12 12.88 -21.72 20.40
CA ILE A 12 12.83 -20.31 19.99
C ILE A 12 11.59 -20.20 19.10
N PRO A 13 10.62 -19.32 19.39
CA PRO A 13 9.49 -19.09 18.50
C PRO A 13 10.06 -18.78 17.13
N ARG A 14 9.87 -19.68 16.17
CA ARG A 14 10.33 -19.44 14.81
C ARG A 14 9.53 -18.25 14.32
N LEU A 15 10.19 -17.10 14.20
CA LEU A 15 9.63 -15.98 13.47
C LEU A 15 9.19 -16.51 12.11
N PRO A 16 7.98 -16.19 11.64
CA PRO A 16 7.51 -16.67 10.35
C PRO A 16 8.55 -16.27 9.29
N SER A 17 9.07 -17.27 8.57
CA SER A 17 9.96 -17.01 7.45
C SER A 17 9.23 -16.13 6.44
N PRO A 18 9.87 -15.06 5.94
CA PRO A 18 9.21 -14.17 5.00
C PRO A 18 8.92 -14.87 3.67
N ASP A 19 7.93 -14.38 2.94
CA ASP A 19 7.73 -14.76 1.55
C ASP A 19 8.85 -14.19 0.65
N ARG A 20 8.78 -14.47 -0.65
CA ARG A 20 9.76 -14.01 -1.65
C ARG A 20 9.89 -12.48 -1.79
N PHE A 21 8.94 -11.72 -1.25
CA PHE A 21 8.93 -10.26 -1.22
C PHE A 21 9.37 -9.71 0.15
N GLY A 22 9.75 -10.58 1.09
CA GLY A 22 10.08 -10.17 2.44
C GLY A 22 8.86 -9.96 3.33
N ASN A 23 7.67 -10.43 2.94
CA ASN A 23 6.46 -10.19 3.74
C ASN A 23 6.32 -11.18 4.89
N PHE A 24 5.79 -10.71 6.02
CA PHE A 24 5.55 -11.47 7.23
C PHE A 24 4.06 -11.58 7.49
N ARG A 25 3.60 -12.75 7.93
CA ARG A 25 2.21 -12.93 8.39
C ARG A 25 2.14 -12.71 9.89
N SER A 26 1.30 -11.77 10.32
CA SER A 26 0.96 -11.54 11.73
C SER A 26 -0.55 -11.55 11.90
N GLY A 27 -1.10 -12.63 12.46
CA GLY A 27 -2.54 -12.84 12.53
C GLY A 27 -3.19 -12.80 11.14
N LYS A 28 -4.12 -11.84 10.93
CA LYS A 28 -4.81 -11.61 9.65
C LYS A 28 -4.11 -10.60 8.73
N PHE A 29 -2.93 -10.10 9.12
CA PHE A 29 -2.20 -9.09 8.35
C PHE A 29 -1.03 -9.69 7.59
N LEU A 30 -0.86 -9.20 6.37
CA LEU A 30 0.38 -9.25 5.62
C LEU A 30 1.15 -7.96 5.89
N ILE A 31 2.39 -8.07 6.36
CA ILE A 31 3.26 -6.94 6.69
C ILE A 31 4.47 -6.98 5.76
N SER A 32 4.79 -5.87 5.10
CA SER A 32 5.93 -5.84 4.17
C SER A 32 7.24 -5.84 4.94
N GLN A 33 8.36 -6.14 4.27
CA GLN A 33 9.68 -5.94 4.90
C GLN A 33 9.84 -4.50 5.39
N HIS A 34 9.50 -3.52 4.55
CA HIS A 34 9.53 -2.09 4.91
C HIS A 34 8.61 -1.76 6.09
N GLY A 35 7.40 -2.33 6.12
CA GLY A 35 6.46 -2.18 7.22
C GLY A 35 6.99 -2.79 8.50
N LYS A 36 7.61 -3.96 8.44
CA LYS A 36 8.26 -4.58 9.61
C LYS A 36 9.39 -3.70 10.13
N ASP A 37 10.23 -3.16 9.25
CA ASP A 37 11.34 -2.30 9.64
C ASP A 37 10.83 -1.03 10.32
N ALA A 38 9.83 -0.36 9.74
CA ALA A 38 9.18 0.80 10.34
C ALA A 38 8.54 0.47 11.70
N LEU A 39 7.68 -0.55 11.77
CA LEU A 39 7.01 -0.94 13.01
C LEU A 39 8.00 -1.31 14.11
N THR A 40 9.11 -1.98 13.75
CA THR A 40 10.17 -2.32 14.71
C THR A 40 10.92 -1.08 15.19
N GLN A 41 11.32 -0.19 14.28
CA GLN A 41 12.02 1.06 14.60
C GLN A 41 11.21 1.92 15.58
N HIS A 42 9.91 2.02 15.35
CA HIS A 42 9.00 2.85 16.15
C HIS A 42 8.36 2.07 17.32
N LYS A 43 8.73 0.79 17.52
CA LYS A 43 8.18 -0.10 18.56
C LYS A 43 6.64 -0.18 18.56
N ILE A 44 6.05 -0.20 17.37
CA ILE A 44 4.62 -0.25 17.16
C ILE A 44 4.18 -1.71 16.99
N ASP A 45 3.17 -2.13 17.76
CA ASP A 45 2.47 -3.39 17.50
C ASP A 45 1.47 -3.21 16.33
N PRO A 46 1.53 -4.03 15.26
CA PRO A 46 0.66 -3.90 14.10
C PRO A 46 -0.83 -4.05 14.42
N GLN A 47 -1.20 -4.92 15.37
CA GLN A 47 -2.59 -5.14 15.76
C GLN A 47 -3.12 -3.95 16.55
N LEU A 48 -2.29 -3.40 17.44
CA LEU A 48 -2.62 -2.19 18.18
C LEU A 48 -2.79 -0.99 17.24
N LEU A 49 -1.89 -0.82 16.27
CA LEU A 49 -1.99 0.23 15.26
C LEU A 49 -3.29 0.13 14.49
N PHE A 50 -3.63 -1.08 14.02
CA PHE A 50 -4.89 -1.32 13.32
C PHE A 50 -6.11 -0.99 14.19
N GLY A 51 -6.13 -1.45 15.45
CA GLY A 51 -7.24 -1.17 16.37
C GLY A 51 -7.47 0.33 16.60
N LYS A 52 -6.40 1.11 16.70
CA LYS A 52 -6.48 2.58 16.80
C LYS A 52 -7.01 3.23 15.51
N ILE A 53 -6.54 2.77 14.34
CA ILE A 53 -7.02 3.32 13.06
C ILE A 53 -8.52 3.00 12.88
N ASP A 54 -8.96 1.80 13.24
CA ASP A 54 -10.36 1.41 13.13
C ASP A 54 -11.26 2.23 14.07
N HIS A 55 -10.82 2.46 15.32
CA HIS A 55 -11.52 3.33 16.25
C HIS A 55 -11.62 4.79 15.74
N LEU A 56 -10.51 5.36 15.25
CA LEU A 56 -10.50 6.70 14.64
C LEU A 56 -11.44 6.80 13.42
N ARG A 57 -11.48 5.75 12.59
CA ARG A 57 -12.42 5.64 11.46
C ARG A 57 -13.86 5.63 11.95
N GLU A 58 -14.18 4.86 12.98
CA GLU A 58 -15.53 4.81 13.54
C GLU A 58 -15.98 6.17 14.07
N MET A 59 -15.09 6.92 14.73
CA MET A 59 -15.38 8.29 15.16
C MET A 59 -15.73 9.21 13.97
N LEU A 60 -14.94 9.15 12.90
CA LEU A 60 -15.22 9.90 11.67
C LEU A 60 -16.55 9.47 11.04
N ASP A 61 -16.83 8.17 10.97
CA ASP A 61 -18.04 7.61 10.35
C ASP A 61 -19.32 7.91 11.16
N GLN A 62 -19.23 8.00 12.49
CA GLN A 62 -20.34 8.40 13.36
C GLN A 62 -20.68 9.89 13.24
N ASP A 63 -19.66 10.75 13.16
CA ASP A 63 -19.84 12.19 12.96
C ASP A 63 -19.51 12.58 11.52
N GLY A 64 -20.51 12.53 10.65
CA GLY A 64 -20.37 12.87 9.22
C GLY A 64 -19.85 14.28 8.94
N ALA A 65 -19.89 15.20 9.91
CA ALA A 65 -19.31 16.53 9.80
C ALA A 65 -17.82 16.55 10.18
N LEU A 66 -17.38 15.60 11.00
CA LEU A 66 -16.00 15.46 11.42
C LEU A 66 -15.12 15.02 10.24
N LYS A 67 -14.12 15.86 9.95
CA LYS A 67 -13.13 15.63 8.88
C LYS A 67 -11.82 15.03 9.39
N THR A 68 -11.53 15.20 10.68
CA THR A 68 -10.30 14.78 11.33
C THR A 68 -10.61 14.22 12.72
N ALA A 69 -10.04 13.07 13.05
CA ALA A 69 -10.11 12.45 14.37
C ALA A 69 -8.69 12.28 14.94
N HIS A 70 -8.57 12.33 16.27
CA HIS A 70 -7.29 12.26 16.95
C HIS A 70 -7.33 11.26 18.10
N GLU A 71 -6.27 10.47 18.25
CA GLU A 71 -6.13 9.53 19.36
C GLU A 71 -4.65 9.22 19.61
N SER A 72 -4.18 9.36 20.85
CA SER A 72 -2.86 8.84 21.27
C SER A 72 -1.67 9.23 20.36
N GLY A 73 -1.64 10.49 19.90
CA GLY A 73 -0.59 10.99 18.98
C GLY A 73 -0.77 10.58 17.52
N MET A 74 -1.93 10.01 17.17
CA MET A 74 -2.36 9.75 15.80
C MET A 74 -3.42 10.77 15.39
N GLU A 75 -3.33 11.23 14.15
CA GLU A 75 -4.35 12.03 13.49
C GLU A 75 -4.82 11.28 12.23
N LEU A 76 -6.12 11.01 12.14
CA LEU A 76 -6.73 10.44 10.94
C LEU A 76 -7.62 11.50 10.29
N GLN A 77 -7.29 11.87 9.06
CA GLN A 77 -8.06 12.82 8.27
C GLN A 77 -8.73 12.11 7.09
N ARG A 78 -10.01 12.40 6.86
CA ARG A 78 -10.70 11.99 5.64
C ARG A 78 -10.03 12.61 4.42
N TYR A 79 -9.56 11.74 3.53
CA TYR A 79 -9.03 12.12 2.22
C TYR A 79 -10.14 11.85 1.18
N GLU A 80 -10.20 12.63 0.09
CA GLU A 80 -11.30 12.53 -0.87
C GLU A 80 -11.58 11.08 -1.33
N ALA A 81 -12.87 10.76 -1.45
CA ALA A 81 -13.36 9.40 -1.62
C ALA A 81 -12.97 8.82 -2.98
N GLY A 82 -12.28 7.69 -2.98
CA GLY A 82 -12.22 6.81 -4.15
C GLY A 82 -13.58 6.14 -4.34
N GLU A 83 -13.95 5.89 -5.60
CA GLU A 83 -15.20 5.20 -5.96
C GLU A 83 -15.34 3.89 -5.16
N TYR A 84 -14.30 3.04 -5.19
CA TYR A 84 -14.30 1.71 -4.56
C TYR A 84 -13.69 1.67 -3.16
N SER A 85 -13.14 2.78 -2.64
CA SER A 85 -12.45 2.80 -1.35
C SER A 85 -12.54 4.15 -0.65
N ARG A 86 -12.77 4.13 0.66
CA ARG A 86 -12.56 5.29 1.51
C ARG A 86 -11.06 5.45 1.75
N LEU A 87 -10.57 6.67 1.56
CA LEU A 87 -9.18 7.03 1.75
C LEU A 87 -9.04 7.93 2.98
N TYR A 88 -8.00 7.70 3.76
CA TYR A 88 -7.64 8.56 4.87
C TYR A 88 -6.15 8.86 4.82
N ARG A 89 -5.80 10.06 5.26
CA ARG A 89 -4.42 10.40 5.60
C ARG A 89 -4.25 10.16 7.10
N LEU A 90 -3.29 9.32 7.45
CA LEU A 90 -2.89 9.08 8.83
C LEU A 90 -1.57 9.81 9.08
N ASP A 91 -1.53 10.67 10.10
CA ASP A 91 -0.29 11.18 10.67
C ASP A 91 -0.01 10.42 11.97
N PHE A 92 1.17 9.82 12.07
CA PHE A 92 1.59 9.08 13.25
C PHE A 92 3.11 9.09 13.40
N ASP A 93 3.57 9.46 14.59
CA ASP A 93 4.99 9.52 14.95
C ASP A 93 5.84 10.37 13.98
N GLY A 94 5.26 11.47 13.47
CA GLY A 94 5.92 12.37 12.51
C GLY A 94 5.98 11.84 11.08
N HIS A 95 5.31 10.72 10.79
CA HIS A 95 5.22 10.12 9.47
C HIS A 95 3.77 10.14 8.96
N GLN A 96 3.64 10.33 7.65
CA GLN A 96 2.35 10.36 6.99
C GLN A 96 2.12 9.11 6.16
N TYR A 97 0.90 8.60 6.22
CA TYR A 97 0.48 7.36 5.57
C TYR A 97 -0.87 7.54 4.87
N ILE A 98 -1.11 6.71 3.87
CA ILE A 98 -2.44 6.52 3.28
C ILE A 98 -3.04 5.24 3.83
N VAL A 99 -4.26 5.36 4.35
CA VAL A 99 -5.12 4.24 4.73
C VAL A 99 -6.20 4.07 3.66
N LYS A 100 -6.38 2.84 3.17
CA LYS A 100 -7.46 2.46 2.25
C LYS A 100 -8.35 1.41 2.89
N ILE A 101 -9.65 1.62 2.80
CA ILE A 101 -10.68 0.73 3.33
C ILE A 101 -11.77 0.57 2.27
N PRO A 102 -12.33 -0.63 2.03
CA PRO A 102 -13.30 -0.84 0.97
C PRO A 102 -14.55 0.02 1.22
N SER A 103 -15.10 0.60 0.16
CA SER A 103 -16.36 1.35 0.26
C SER A 103 -17.53 0.37 0.32
N GLN A 104 -18.32 0.41 1.40
CA GLN A 104 -19.55 -0.37 1.51
C GLN A 104 -20.63 -0.01 0.47
N LYS A 105 -20.47 1.10 -0.27
CA LYS A 105 -21.43 1.50 -1.33
C LYS A 105 -21.43 0.55 -2.51
N HIS A 106 -20.34 -0.19 -2.72
CA HIS A 106 -20.24 -1.18 -3.78
C HIS A 106 -20.41 -2.56 -3.15
N HIS A 107 -21.60 -3.18 -3.32
CA HIS A 107 -21.93 -4.52 -2.82
C HIS A 107 -21.15 -5.66 -3.51
N THR A 108 -20.21 -5.32 -4.39
CA THR A 108 -19.40 -6.30 -5.13
C THR A 108 -18.28 -6.80 -4.24
N PRO A 109 -17.97 -8.12 -4.23
CA PRO A 109 -16.78 -8.60 -3.53
C PRO A 109 -15.56 -7.84 -4.04
N HIS A 110 -14.83 -7.17 -3.15
CA HIS A 110 -13.57 -6.55 -3.50
C HIS A 110 -12.45 -7.58 -3.39
N THR A 111 -11.38 -7.34 -4.12
CA THR A 111 -10.20 -8.17 -3.96
C THR A 111 -9.48 -7.76 -2.68
N PRO A 112 -9.08 -8.75 -1.84
CA PRO A 112 -8.33 -8.49 -0.62
C PRO A 112 -7.16 -7.53 -0.84
N TYR A 113 -7.01 -6.54 0.04
CA TYR A 113 -5.87 -5.63 -0.05
C TYR A 113 -4.51 -6.31 0.14
N SER A 114 -4.48 -7.49 0.74
CA SER A 114 -3.31 -8.37 0.73
C SER A 114 -2.84 -8.71 -0.70
N GLN A 115 -3.76 -8.90 -1.64
CA GLN A 115 -3.42 -9.10 -3.06
C GLN A 115 -2.98 -7.80 -3.74
N HIS A 116 -3.60 -6.67 -3.38
CA HIS A 116 -3.14 -5.35 -3.86
C HIS A 116 -1.68 -5.10 -3.50
N MET A 117 -1.33 -5.43 -2.25
CA MET A 117 0.03 -5.33 -1.74
C MET A 117 1.01 -6.18 -2.56
N LEU A 118 0.69 -7.45 -2.76
CA LEU A 118 1.54 -8.39 -3.50
C LEU A 118 1.77 -7.94 -4.95
N GLN A 119 0.70 -7.50 -5.63
CA GLN A 119 0.81 -7.02 -7.01
C GLN A 119 1.57 -5.71 -7.09
N LYS A 120 1.35 -4.77 -6.17
CA LYS A 120 2.11 -3.52 -6.10
C LYS A 120 3.61 -3.79 -5.90
N GLN A 121 3.96 -4.71 -5.01
CA GLN A 121 5.35 -5.13 -4.78
C GLN A 121 5.94 -5.83 -6.01
N ALA A 122 5.16 -6.68 -6.71
CA ALA A 122 5.59 -7.32 -7.95
C ALA A 122 5.93 -6.28 -9.01
N ILE A 123 5.05 -5.30 -9.25
CA ILE A 123 5.29 -4.19 -10.19
C ILE A 123 6.55 -3.41 -9.81
N ALA A 124 6.67 -3.01 -8.53
CA ALA A 124 7.79 -2.21 -8.07
C ALA A 124 9.13 -2.94 -8.21
N LYS A 125 9.16 -4.25 -7.94
CA LYS A 125 10.35 -5.09 -8.03
C LYS A 125 10.71 -5.42 -9.48
N ASP A 126 9.75 -5.90 -10.26
CA ASP A 126 10.01 -6.41 -11.61
C ASP A 126 10.32 -5.28 -12.60
N LEU A 127 9.86 -4.07 -12.31
CA LEU A 127 10.08 -2.87 -13.14
C LEU A 127 11.02 -1.86 -12.49
N GLU A 128 11.74 -2.24 -11.42
CA GLU A 128 12.58 -1.33 -10.63
C GLU A 128 13.54 -0.52 -11.53
N THR A 129 14.29 -1.20 -12.40
CA THR A 129 15.25 -0.56 -13.31
C THR A 129 14.56 0.42 -14.26
N GLN A 130 13.49 -0.02 -14.92
CA GLN A 130 12.79 0.80 -15.92
C GLN A 130 12.07 1.99 -15.28
N LEU A 131 11.51 1.83 -14.09
CA LEU A 131 10.87 2.92 -13.35
C LEU A 131 11.92 3.92 -12.84
N SER A 132 13.05 3.43 -12.34
CA SER A 132 14.17 4.26 -11.90
C SER A 132 14.75 5.12 -13.03
N GLU A 133 14.93 4.56 -14.22
CA GLU A 133 15.36 5.31 -15.42
C GLU A 133 14.39 6.44 -15.80
N LEU A 134 13.10 6.26 -15.50
CA LEU A 134 12.06 7.27 -15.70
C LEU A 134 11.85 8.18 -14.48
N GLN A 135 12.65 8.03 -13.42
CA GLN A 135 12.52 8.75 -12.15
C GLN A 135 11.13 8.57 -11.52
N ILE A 136 10.51 7.40 -11.73
CA ILE A 136 9.23 7.02 -11.16
C ILE A 136 9.48 6.11 -9.96
N THR A 137 8.81 6.44 -8.86
CA THR A 137 8.79 5.64 -7.63
C THR A 137 7.38 5.11 -7.37
N VAL A 138 7.29 4.00 -6.62
CA VAL A 138 6.03 3.38 -6.22
C VAL A 138 5.99 3.41 -4.68
N PRO A 139 4.96 3.97 -4.02
CA PRO A 139 4.95 4.07 -2.57
C PRO A 139 4.98 2.69 -1.92
N LYS A 140 5.70 2.57 -0.81
CA LYS A 140 5.89 1.26 -0.18
C LYS A 140 4.65 0.89 0.64
N PRO A 141 4.06 -0.30 0.42
CA PRO A 141 3.07 -0.83 1.36
C PRO A 141 3.71 -1.12 2.70
N LEU A 142 2.98 -0.96 3.79
CA LEU A 142 3.40 -1.35 5.14
C LEU A 142 2.62 -2.56 5.62
N ILE A 143 1.29 -2.47 5.64
CA ILE A 143 0.39 -3.48 6.20
C ILE A 143 -0.82 -3.62 5.27
N ALA A 144 -1.27 -4.86 5.05
CA ALA A 144 -2.51 -5.16 4.37
C ALA A 144 -3.26 -6.30 5.03
N SER A 145 -4.59 -6.27 4.96
CA SER A 145 -5.48 -7.40 5.27
C SER A 145 -6.50 -7.54 4.12
N ASP A 146 -7.60 -8.25 4.34
CA ASP A 146 -8.67 -8.32 3.35
C ASP A 146 -9.38 -6.96 3.21
N ASP A 147 -9.53 -6.21 4.30
CA ASP A 147 -10.35 -4.99 4.37
C ASP A 147 -9.56 -3.73 4.78
N PHE A 148 -8.23 -3.83 4.79
CA PHE A 148 -7.37 -2.73 5.21
C PHE A 148 -6.08 -2.69 4.41
N TYR A 149 -5.63 -1.48 4.11
CA TYR A 149 -4.35 -1.25 3.46
C TYR A 149 -3.71 0.02 4.01
N LEU A 150 -2.43 -0.06 4.33
CA LEU A 150 -1.61 1.04 4.81
C LEU A 150 -0.34 1.14 3.96
N GLU A 151 -0.05 2.32 3.45
CA GLU A 151 1.16 2.61 2.68
C GLU A 151 1.71 4.00 3.01
N GLU A 152 2.95 4.25 2.61
CA GLU A 152 3.56 5.59 2.74
C GLU A 152 2.75 6.65 1.98
N TYR A 153 2.56 7.79 2.63
CA TYR A 153 2.06 8.98 1.94
C TYR A 153 3.16 9.54 1.04
N THR A 154 2.80 9.87 -0.20
CA THR A 154 3.68 10.66 -1.06
C THR A 154 3.14 12.07 -1.18
N GLU A 155 3.88 13.02 -0.64
CA GLU A 155 3.65 14.44 -0.89
C GLU A 155 3.95 14.78 -2.35
N GLY A 156 3.11 15.62 -2.93
CA GLY A 156 3.33 16.14 -4.26
C GLY A 156 2.08 16.75 -4.88
N ARG A 157 2.28 17.45 -5.97
CA ARG A 157 1.19 17.99 -6.79
C ARG A 157 0.79 17.02 -7.90
N LEU A 158 -0.36 17.25 -8.51
CA LEU A 158 -0.69 16.59 -9.77
C LEU A 158 0.26 17.07 -10.88
N PRO A 159 0.68 16.19 -11.80
CA PRO A 159 1.45 16.61 -12.95
C PRO A 159 0.64 17.55 -13.84
N TYR A 160 1.26 18.59 -14.39
CA TYR A 160 0.63 19.47 -15.37
C TYR A 160 1.00 18.97 -16.76
N LEU A 161 0.03 18.50 -17.54
CA LEU A 161 0.31 17.96 -18.89
C LEU A 161 0.75 19.05 -19.89
N THR A 162 0.56 20.32 -19.55
CA THR A 162 0.95 21.47 -20.37
C THR A 162 2.20 22.12 -19.79
N GLY A 163 3.28 22.19 -20.57
CA GLY A 163 4.53 22.88 -20.19
C GLY A 163 5.55 22.02 -19.44
N GLU A 164 5.31 20.71 -19.30
CA GLU A 164 6.21 19.76 -18.65
C GLU A 164 6.53 18.56 -19.57
N ASP A 165 7.12 18.82 -20.74
CA ASP A 165 7.34 17.81 -21.79
C ASP A 165 8.07 16.55 -21.28
N HIS A 166 9.05 16.72 -20.38
CA HIS A 166 9.79 15.61 -19.77
C HIS A 166 8.92 14.71 -18.88
N ILE A 167 7.95 15.28 -18.14
CA ILE A 167 6.99 14.52 -17.34
C ILE A 167 6.04 13.77 -18.27
N TYR A 168 5.55 14.44 -19.31
CA TYR A 168 4.69 13.82 -20.32
C TYR A 168 5.36 12.61 -21.00
N ASP A 169 6.63 12.77 -21.40
CA ASP A 169 7.42 11.70 -22.01
C ASP A 169 7.65 10.53 -21.04
N ALA A 170 7.97 10.81 -19.77
CA ALA A 170 8.13 9.78 -18.76
C ALA A 170 6.83 8.97 -18.54
N LEU A 171 5.69 9.65 -18.47
CA LEU A 171 4.37 9.01 -18.32
C LEU A 171 4.02 8.12 -19.52
N ASN A 172 4.30 8.57 -20.75
CA ASN A 172 4.07 7.80 -21.97
C ASN A 172 4.97 6.57 -22.06
N LYS A 173 6.25 6.70 -21.71
CA LYS A 173 7.18 5.54 -21.65
C LYS A 173 6.74 4.53 -20.60
N ALA A 174 6.38 5.00 -19.41
CA ALA A 174 5.88 4.14 -18.33
C ALA A 174 4.64 3.35 -18.76
N ARG A 175 3.71 3.98 -19.50
CA ARG A 175 2.54 3.30 -20.08
C ARG A 175 2.93 2.14 -20.99
N GLY A 176 3.90 2.33 -21.88
CA GLY A 176 4.38 1.28 -22.77
C GLY A 176 4.99 0.10 -22.01
N ILE A 177 5.86 0.39 -21.04
CA ILE A 177 6.50 -0.62 -20.17
C ILE A 177 5.45 -1.44 -19.43
N LEU A 178 4.45 -0.79 -18.84
CA LEU A 178 3.39 -1.45 -18.09
C LEU A 178 2.52 -2.33 -18.96
N SER A 179 2.14 -1.85 -20.15
CA SER A 179 1.34 -2.63 -21.09
C SER A 179 2.06 -3.95 -21.46
N THR A 180 3.37 -3.89 -21.72
CA THR A 180 4.18 -5.09 -22.01
C THR A 180 4.32 -6.00 -20.79
N TYR A 181 4.55 -5.42 -19.61
CA TYR A 181 4.66 -6.19 -18.37
C TYR A 181 3.38 -6.98 -18.08
N LEU A 182 2.21 -6.35 -18.15
CA LEU A 182 0.93 -7.02 -17.83
C LEU A 182 0.60 -8.18 -18.76
N GLN A 183 0.98 -8.09 -20.04
CA GLN A 183 0.79 -9.19 -20.99
C GLN A 183 1.63 -10.43 -20.61
N THR A 184 2.80 -10.23 -19.99
CA THR A 184 3.75 -11.30 -19.68
C THR A 184 3.66 -11.80 -18.22
N ALA A 185 3.40 -10.91 -17.26
CA ALA A 185 3.36 -11.22 -15.83
C ALA A 185 2.24 -12.21 -15.48
N LYS A 186 1.05 -12.07 -16.09
CA LYS A 186 -0.09 -12.98 -15.90
C LYS A 186 0.23 -14.43 -16.25
N GLN A 187 1.17 -14.65 -17.17
CA GLN A 187 1.59 -16.00 -17.58
C GLN A 187 2.63 -16.59 -16.64
N LYS A 188 3.53 -15.76 -16.10
CA LYS A 188 4.63 -16.21 -15.23
C LYS A 188 4.17 -16.55 -13.82
N GLU A 189 3.18 -15.83 -13.30
CA GLU A 189 2.80 -15.92 -11.89
C GLU A 189 1.27 -15.92 -11.71
N PRO A 190 0.58 -16.94 -12.24
CA PRO A 190 -0.87 -16.95 -12.31
C PRO A 190 -1.54 -16.80 -10.93
N GLU A 191 -0.89 -17.24 -9.85
CA GLU A 191 -1.38 -17.17 -8.46
C GLU A 191 -1.53 -15.72 -7.94
N ILE A 192 -0.56 -14.84 -8.25
CA ILE A 192 -0.59 -13.42 -7.86
C ILE A 192 -1.59 -12.64 -8.74
N TRP A 193 -1.81 -13.13 -9.95
CA TRP A 193 -2.62 -12.49 -10.97
C TRP A 193 -4.00 -13.15 -11.18
N ALA A 194 -4.38 -14.12 -10.34
CA ALA A 194 -5.56 -14.96 -10.51
C ALA A 194 -6.86 -14.15 -10.42
N ASN A 195 -7.49 -13.88 -11.57
CA ASN A 195 -8.81 -13.23 -11.75
C ASN A 195 -9.19 -12.24 -10.62
N THR A 196 -8.30 -11.29 -10.34
CA THR A 196 -8.29 -10.53 -9.09
C THR A 196 -9.19 -9.30 -9.14
N GLY A 197 -10.19 -9.18 -10.02
CA GLY A 197 -11.08 -8.00 -10.05
C GLY A 197 -10.34 -6.66 -9.98
N ILE A 198 -9.09 -6.62 -10.43
CA ILE A 198 -8.15 -5.52 -10.21
C ILE A 198 -7.77 -4.96 -11.57
N GLU A 199 -7.84 -3.63 -11.68
CA GLU A 199 -7.31 -2.88 -12.80
C GLU A 199 -5.98 -2.25 -12.39
N ILE A 200 -4.97 -2.46 -13.22
CA ILE A 200 -3.74 -1.69 -13.14
C ILE A 200 -3.90 -0.53 -14.07
N VAL A 201 -3.88 0.66 -13.48
CA VAL A 201 -4.14 1.90 -14.20
C VAL A 201 -2.81 2.51 -14.58
N PRO A 202 -2.47 2.57 -15.88
CA PRO A 202 -1.25 3.21 -16.32
C PRO A 202 -1.20 4.67 -15.83
N PRO A 203 -0.02 5.19 -15.48
CA PRO A 203 0.22 6.55 -14.98
C PRO A 203 -0.49 7.68 -15.75
N TYR A 204 -0.76 7.48 -17.04
CA TYR A 204 -1.37 8.47 -17.92
C TYR A 204 -2.91 8.39 -18.00
N GLU A 205 -3.50 7.21 -17.82
CA GLU A 205 -4.95 7.02 -18.02
C GLU A 205 -5.78 7.62 -16.89
N ARG A 206 -5.15 7.80 -15.73
CA ARG A 206 -5.72 8.50 -14.57
C ARG A 206 -4.65 9.35 -13.90
N ILE A 207 -4.56 10.62 -14.29
CA ILE A 207 -3.55 11.56 -13.77
C ILE A 207 -3.56 11.68 -12.24
N HIS A 208 -4.69 11.38 -11.59
CA HIS A 208 -4.83 11.35 -10.14
C HIS A 208 -4.05 10.22 -9.46
N THR A 209 -3.56 9.23 -10.22
CA THR A 209 -2.69 8.14 -9.75
C THR A 209 -1.21 8.53 -9.68
N MET A 210 -0.86 9.74 -10.13
CA MET A 210 0.50 10.25 -10.12
C MET A 210 0.65 11.47 -9.21
N ARG A 211 1.86 11.63 -8.66
CA ARG A 211 2.29 12.84 -7.95
C ARG A 211 3.67 13.26 -8.43
N VAL A 212 3.83 14.55 -8.71
CA VAL A 212 5.14 15.19 -8.87
C VAL A 212 5.62 15.61 -7.50
N ARG A 213 6.69 14.98 -7.05
CA ARG A 213 7.31 15.22 -5.75
C ARG A 213 8.06 16.56 -5.75
N PRO A 214 8.34 17.15 -4.57
CA PRO A 214 9.10 18.40 -4.47
C PRO A 214 10.50 18.36 -5.10
N ASP A 215 11.11 17.17 -5.18
CA ASP A 215 12.40 16.92 -5.81
C ASP A 215 12.35 16.76 -7.35
N GLY A 216 11.16 16.89 -7.95
CA GLY A 216 10.93 16.73 -9.38
C GLY A 216 10.71 15.27 -9.82
N MET A 217 10.87 14.29 -8.94
CA MET A 217 10.61 12.89 -9.26
C MET A 217 9.10 12.60 -9.32
N LEU A 218 8.74 11.52 -10.00
CA LEU A 218 7.36 11.06 -10.10
C LEU A 218 7.10 9.95 -9.08
N SER A 219 5.90 9.95 -8.51
CA SER A 219 5.38 8.85 -7.67
C SER A 219 4.08 8.33 -8.23
N TRP A 220 4.02 7.02 -8.49
CA TRP A 220 2.83 6.33 -8.93
C TRP A 220 2.07 5.79 -7.71
N VAL A 221 1.18 6.64 -7.19
CA VAL A 221 0.55 6.48 -5.87
C VAL A 221 -0.56 5.44 -5.82
N ALA A 222 -1.22 5.17 -6.95
CA ALA A 222 -2.29 4.18 -7.01
C ALA A 222 -2.15 3.32 -8.28
N PRO A 223 -1.18 2.38 -8.31
CA PRO A 223 -0.98 1.50 -9.46
C PRO A 223 -2.05 0.43 -9.62
N VAL A 224 -2.84 0.19 -8.57
CA VAL A 224 -3.75 -0.94 -8.45
C VAL A 224 -5.09 -0.42 -7.93
N PHE A 225 -6.18 -0.77 -8.61
CA PHE A 225 -7.56 -0.44 -8.22
C PHE A 225 -8.43 -1.68 -8.19
N ASN A 226 -9.39 -1.72 -7.26
CA ASN A 226 -10.51 -2.64 -7.38
C ASN A 226 -11.42 -2.18 -8.53
N THR A 227 -11.91 -3.17 -9.29
CA THR A 227 -12.97 -3.03 -10.27
C THR A 227 -14.11 -3.97 -9.90
N SER A 228 -15.27 -3.77 -10.49
CA SER A 228 -16.32 -4.78 -10.43
C SER A 228 -15.78 -6.08 -11.02
N LEU A 229 -15.76 -7.16 -10.22
CA LEU A 229 -15.63 -8.52 -10.75
C LEU A 229 -16.71 -8.71 -11.82
N LYS A 230 -16.30 -9.00 -13.05
CA LYS A 230 -17.21 -9.36 -14.14
C LYS A 230 -17.72 -10.78 -13.97
#